data_AF-A0A3B0ADL2-F1
#
_entry.id   AF-A0A3B0ADL2-F1
#
_cell.length_a   1.000
_cell.length_b   1.000
_cell.length_c   1.000
_cell.angle_alpha   90.00
_cell.angle_beta   90.00
_cell.angle_gamma   90.00
#
_symmetry.space_group_name_H-M   'P 1'
#
loop_
_entity.id
_entity.type
_entity.pdbx_description
1 polymer ?
#
loop_
_entity_poly.entity_id
_entity_poly.type
_entity_poly.pdbx_seq_one_letter_code
_entity_poly.pdbx_strand_id
1 'polypeptide(L)'
;MAAEVRRLRAVDGLSVREIRARTGLGRNRVYAARARQHAEAARAVGPLNDRDLLLLGAAVYWREGAKSKPWRRDDHVQFINSDPGLLAPFLSFLETCGVDRSVPTYRVSIHETADAAAATSWWAQRLALPPDRFRRPTLKRHNPVTVRRNTGADYRGCLVINVPRSRELYWRIEGMIAELFQKVGGAGPGVGP
;
A
#
# COMPACT_ATOMS: atom_id res chain seq x y z
N MET A 1 40.42 -9.01 4.74
CA MET A 1 39.28 -9.24 5.67
C MET A 1 39.68 -9.98 6.95
N ALA A 2 40.17 -11.23 6.91
CA ALA A 2 40.53 -11.95 8.14
C ALA A 2 41.69 -11.32 8.95
N ALA A 3 42.72 -10.80 8.26
CA ALA A 3 43.81 -10.06 8.90
C ALA A 3 43.34 -8.75 9.55
N GLU A 4 42.42 -8.04 8.90
CA GLU A 4 41.82 -6.80 9.42
C GLU A 4 41.00 -7.05 10.69
N VAL A 5 40.18 -8.11 10.71
CA VAL A 5 39.42 -8.51 11.91
C VAL A 5 40.34 -8.88 13.07
N ARG A 6 41.46 -9.55 12.79
CA ARG A 6 42.47 -9.89 13.81
C ARG A 6 43.13 -8.64 14.38
N ARG A 7 43.48 -7.67 13.52
CA ARG A 7 44.04 -6.37 13.94
C ARG A 7 43.05 -5.60 14.80
N LEU A 8 41.81 -5.42 14.35
CA LEU A 8 40.76 -4.69 15.08
C LEU A 8 40.46 -5.30 16.46
N ARG A 9 40.64 -6.62 16.63
CA ARG A 9 40.41 -7.31 17.90
C ARG A 9 41.63 -7.31 18.82
N ALA A 10 42.82 -7.53 18.28
CA ALA A 10 44.04 -7.71 19.06
C ALA A 10 44.78 -6.40 19.35
N VAL A 11 44.67 -5.41 18.47
CA VAL A 11 45.36 -4.11 18.59
C VAL A 11 44.40 -3.05 19.11
N ASP A 12 43.21 -2.95 18.51
CA ASP A 12 42.27 -1.87 18.83
C ASP A 12 41.29 -2.24 19.98
N GLY A 13 41.35 -3.48 20.48
CA GLY A 13 40.52 -3.94 21.60
C GLY A 13 39.01 -3.95 21.34
N LEU A 14 38.58 -3.82 20.08
CA LEU A 14 37.17 -3.65 19.73
C LEU A 14 36.35 -4.90 20.04
N SER A 15 35.15 -4.69 20.56
CA SER A 15 34.17 -5.76 20.76
C SER A 15 33.72 -6.36 19.44
N VAL A 16 33.20 -7.59 19.47
CA VAL A 16 32.63 -8.25 18.28
C VAL A 16 31.53 -7.41 17.62
N ARG A 17 30.78 -6.64 18.42
CA ARG A 17 29.73 -5.73 17.92
C ARG A 17 30.32 -4.58 17.10
N GLU A 18 31.39 -3.95 17.57
CA GLU A 18 32.06 -2.84 16.88
C GLU A 18 32.79 -3.31 15.63
N ILE A 19 33.45 -4.47 15.70
CA ILE A 19 34.09 -5.08 14.52
C ILE A 19 33.04 -5.38 13.44
N ARG A 20 31.88 -5.95 13.80
CA ARG A 20 30.79 -6.19 12.84
C ARG A 20 30.20 -4.89 12.28
N ALA A 21 30.05 -3.86 13.10
CA ALA A 21 29.57 -2.55 12.65
C ALA A 21 30.52 -1.91 11.64
N ARG A 22 31.83 -2.01 11.89
CA ARG A 22 32.91 -1.39 11.10
C ARG A 22 33.28 -2.15 9.82
N THR A 23 33.18 -3.49 9.85
CA THR A 23 33.56 -4.36 8.72
C THR A 23 32.38 -4.88 7.91
N GLY A 24 31.15 -4.74 8.41
CA GLY A 24 29.96 -5.33 7.80
C GLY A 24 29.88 -6.87 7.88
N LEU A 25 30.77 -7.51 8.64
CA LEU A 25 30.78 -8.97 8.80
C LEU A 25 29.44 -9.49 9.34
N GLY A 26 28.83 -10.42 8.59
CA GLY A 26 27.51 -10.99 8.88
C GLY A 26 26.34 -10.29 8.18
N ARG A 27 26.49 -9.02 7.77
CA ARG A 27 25.46 -8.32 6.98
C ARG A 27 25.24 -8.98 5.62
N ASN A 28 26.32 -9.43 4.96
CA ASN A 28 26.23 -10.10 3.66
C ASN A 28 25.42 -11.41 3.70
N ARG A 29 25.50 -12.18 4.80
CA ARG A 29 24.71 -13.41 4.96
C ARG A 29 23.23 -13.11 5.16
N VAL A 30 22.91 -12.08 5.96
CA VAL A 30 21.52 -11.62 6.17
C VAL A 30 20.93 -11.06 4.88
N TYR A 31 21.67 -10.22 4.14
CA TYR A 31 21.21 -9.70 2.84
C TYR A 31 21.03 -10.82 1.81
N ALA A 32 21.94 -11.79 1.75
CA ALA A 32 21.81 -12.95 0.87
C ALA A 32 20.60 -13.82 1.25
N ALA A 33 20.38 -14.08 2.54
CA ALA A 33 19.22 -14.82 3.03
C ALA A 33 17.91 -14.09 2.70
N ARG A 34 17.85 -12.77 2.92
CA ARG A 34 16.72 -11.93 2.54
C ARG A 34 16.46 -11.97 1.04
N ALA A 35 17.50 -11.82 0.22
CA ALA A 35 17.38 -11.88 -1.23
C ALA A 35 16.83 -13.24 -1.72
N ARG A 36 17.29 -14.35 -1.10
CA ARG A 36 16.75 -15.69 -1.38
C ARG A 36 15.27 -15.80 -1.05
N GLN A 37 14.88 -15.36 0.15
CA GLN A 37 13.47 -15.37 0.56
C GLN A 37 12.60 -14.49 -0.35
N HIS A 38 13.08 -13.31 -0.74
CA HIS A 38 12.40 -12.46 -1.71
C HIS A 38 12.24 -13.16 -3.08
N ALA A 39 13.28 -13.82 -3.58
CA ALA A 39 13.24 -14.52 -4.86
C ALA A 39 12.31 -15.76 -4.82
N GLU A 40 12.28 -16.48 -3.70
CA GLU A 40 11.33 -17.58 -3.46
C GLU A 40 9.90 -17.07 -3.43
N ALA A 41 9.61 -16.03 -2.65
CA ALA A 41 8.28 -15.43 -2.58
C ALA A 41 7.83 -14.86 -3.94
N ALA A 42 8.73 -14.21 -4.69
CA ALA A 42 8.41 -13.68 -6.01
C ALA A 42 7.99 -14.78 -6.99
N ARG A 43 8.61 -15.97 -6.92
CA ARG A 43 8.21 -17.12 -7.74
C ARG A 43 6.84 -17.67 -7.37
N ALA A 44 6.46 -17.59 -6.10
CA ALA A 44 5.16 -18.05 -5.63
C ALA A 44 3.99 -17.19 -6.13
N VAL A 45 4.23 -15.93 -6.51
CA VAL A 45 3.19 -15.05 -7.06
C VAL A 45 2.69 -15.54 -8.41
N GLY A 46 3.61 -15.96 -9.30
CA GLY A 46 3.25 -16.43 -10.64
C GLY A 46 2.49 -15.38 -11.48
N PRO A 47 1.90 -15.79 -12.62
CA PRO A 47 0.93 -14.96 -13.33
C PRO A 47 -0.37 -14.84 -12.54
N LEU A 48 -0.90 -13.63 -12.43
CA LEU A 48 -2.18 -13.36 -11.78
C LEU A 48 -3.32 -13.50 -12.80
N ASN A 49 -4.38 -14.21 -12.42
CA ASN A 49 -5.63 -14.26 -13.16
C ASN A 49 -6.71 -13.37 -12.50
N ASP A 50 -7.87 -13.26 -13.14
CA ASP A 50 -8.99 -12.44 -12.67
C ASP A 50 -9.44 -12.83 -11.25
N ARG A 51 -9.48 -14.12 -10.92
CA ARG A 51 -9.84 -14.58 -9.57
C ARG A 51 -8.84 -14.08 -8.54
N ASP A 52 -7.54 -14.12 -8.82
CA ASP A 52 -6.51 -13.63 -7.91
C ASP A 52 -6.69 -12.13 -7.64
N LEU A 53 -6.94 -11.35 -8.70
CA LEU A 53 -7.18 -9.91 -8.60
C LEU A 53 -8.47 -9.59 -7.84
N LEU A 54 -9.54 -10.35 -8.07
CA LEU A 54 -10.81 -10.21 -7.35
C LEU A 54 -10.63 -10.41 -5.84
N LEU A 55 -9.97 -11.50 -5.44
CA LEU A 55 -9.75 -11.82 -4.03
C LEU A 55 -8.79 -10.83 -3.35
N LEU A 56 -7.67 -10.52 -4.01
CA LEU A 56 -6.68 -9.56 -3.49
C LEU A 56 -7.28 -8.17 -3.33
N GLY A 57 -7.98 -7.67 -4.36
CA GLY A 57 -8.61 -6.36 -4.34
C GLY A 57 -9.71 -6.25 -3.30
N ALA A 58 -10.57 -7.27 -3.16
CA ALA A 58 -11.57 -7.32 -2.10
C ALA A 58 -10.93 -7.26 -0.71
N ALA A 59 -9.90 -8.06 -0.45
CA ALA A 59 -9.21 -8.10 0.85
C ALA A 59 -8.53 -6.76 1.19
N VAL A 60 -7.85 -6.16 0.22
CA VAL A 60 -7.21 -4.84 0.37
C VAL A 60 -8.25 -3.77 0.64
N TYR A 61 -9.35 -3.75 -0.13
CA TYR A 61 -10.45 -2.82 0.10
C TYR A 61 -11.08 -3.00 1.47
N TRP A 62 -11.31 -4.24 1.92
CA TRP A 62 -11.90 -4.49 3.23
C TRP A 62 -11.04 -3.96 4.38
N ARG A 63 -9.72 -3.89 4.18
CA ARG A 63 -8.79 -3.38 5.19
C ARG A 63 -8.66 -1.86 5.16
N GLU A 64 -8.45 -1.28 3.97
CA GLU A 64 -8.03 0.12 3.81
C GLU A 64 -9.10 1.02 3.16
N GLY A 65 -10.17 0.42 2.63
CA GLY A 65 -11.27 1.12 1.98
C GLY A 65 -12.29 1.72 2.96
N ALA A 66 -13.06 2.67 2.46
CA ALA A 66 -14.17 3.25 3.20
C ALA A 66 -15.27 2.20 3.41
N LYS A 67 -15.81 2.15 4.64
CA LYS A 67 -16.91 1.25 4.99
C LYS A 67 -18.19 2.04 5.18
N SER A 68 -19.29 1.52 4.64
CA SER A 68 -20.63 1.97 5.02
C SER A 68 -20.81 1.78 6.52
N LYS A 69 -21.50 2.72 7.15
CA LYS A 69 -21.84 2.62 8.57
C LYS A 69 -23.35 2.35 8.69
N PRO A 70 -23.83 1.59 9.69
CA PRO A 70 -25.26 1.28 9.82
C PRO A 70 -26.15 2.53 9.84
N TRP A 71 -25.65 3.61 10.45
CA TRP A 71 -26.33 4.91 10.52
C TRP A 71 -26.08 5.84 9.32
N ARG A 72 -25.27 5.41 8.34
CA ARG A 72 -24.96 6.15 7.10
C ARG A 72 -24.53 5.16 6.01
N ARG A 73 -25.53 4.53 5.39
CA ARG A 73 -25.35 3.63 4.24
C ARG A 73 -25.08 4.44 2.98
N ASP A 74 -23.80 4.78 2.79
CA ASP A 74 -23.31 5.45 1.58
C ASP A 74 -23.17 4.43 0.43
N ASP A 75 -22.83 3.18 0.78
CA ASP A 75 -22.56 2.04 -0.11
C ASP A 75 -21.73 2.48 -1.31
N HIS A 76 -20.58 3.06 -0.99
CA HIS A 76 -19.78 3.81 -1.94
C HIS A 76 -18.31 3.43 -1.80
N VAL A 77 -17.71 3.03 -2.93
CA VAL A 77 -16.32 2.64 -3.03
C VAL A 77 -15.43 3.89 -3.05
N GLN A 78 -14.77 4.10 -1.92
CA GLN A 78 -13.67 5.06 -1.79
C GLN A 78 -12.46 4.36 -1.16
N PHE A 79 -11.29 4.59 -1.74
CA PHE A 79 -10.05 3.99 -1.29
C PHE A 79 -8.97 5.06 -1.17
N ILE A 80 -8.25 5.08 -0.05
CA ILE A 80 -7.19 6.07 0.21
C ILE A 80 -5.93 5.37 0.69
N ASN A 81 -4.81 5.62 0.03
CA ASN A 81 -3.51 5.12 0.49
C ASN A 81 -2.35 6.01 0.02
N SER A 82 -1.19 5.91 0.68
CA SER A 82 0.05 6.58 0.26
C SER A 82 1.00 5.67 -0.51
N ASP A 83 0.78 4.36 -0.52
CA ASP A 83 1.63 3.38 -1.18
C ASP A 83 1.15 3.12 -2.62
N PRO A 84 1.91 3.50 -3.66
CA PRO A 84 1.57 3.18 -5.05
C PRO A 84 1.52 1.66 -5.31
N GLY A 85 2.29 0.86 -4.57
CA GLY A 85 2.31 -0.59 -4.67
C GLY A 85 1.02 -1.25 -4.20
N LEU A 86 0.27 -0.61 -3.30
CA LEU A 86 -1.06 -1.07 -2.88
C LEU A 86 -2.18 -0.52 -3.76
N LEU A 87 -2.03 0.69 -4.28
CA LEU A 87 -3.00 1.31 -5.18
C LEU A 87 -3.05 0.63 -6.55
N ALA A 88 -1.91 0.17 -7.07
CA ALA A 88 -1.84 -0.53 -8.36
C ALA A 88 -2.73 -1.80 -8.43
N PRO A 89 -2.62 -2.79 -7.51
CA PRO A 89 -3.49 -3.97 -7.54
C PRO A 89 -4.97 -3.61 -7.29
N PHE A 90 -5.26 -2.57 -6.49
CA PHE A 90 -6.63 -2.10 -6.33
C PHE A 90 -7.21 -1.53 -7.64
N LEU A 91 -6.41 -0.81 -8.44
CA LEU A 91 -6.84 -0.35 -9.76
C LEU A 91 -7.07 -1.52 -10.72
N SER A 92 -6.20 -2.52 -10.73
CA SER A 92 -6.40 -3.74 -11.54
C SER A 92 -7.64 -4.54 -11.10
N PHE A 93 -7.93 -4.57 -9.80
CA PHE A 93 -9.20 -5.11 -9.28
C PHE A 93 -10.42 -4.37 -9.84
N LEU A 94 -10.39 -3.03 -9.87
CA LEU A 94 -11.46 -2.23 -10.45
C LEU A 94 -11.65 -2.55 -11.93
N GLU A 95 -10.57 -2.63 -12.70
CA GLU A 95 -10.59 -3.00 -14.13
C GLU A 95 -11.20 -4.39 -14.34
N THR A 96 -10.80 -5.38 -13.52
CA THR A 96 -11.36 -6.74 -13.52
C THR A 96 -12.86 -6.74 -13.19
N CYS A 97 -13.31 -5.79 -12.37
CA CYS A 97 -14.71 -5.59 -12.07
C CYS A 97 -15.49 -4.78 -13.14
N GLY A 98 -14.83 -4.40 -14.25
CA GLY A 98 -15.41 -3.62 -15.34
C GLY A 98 -15.38 -2.10 -15.13
N VAL A 99 -14.56 -1.60 -14.20
CA VAL A 99 -14.40 -0.18 -13.90
C VAL A 99 -13.08 0.32 -14.47
N ASP A 100 -13.15 0.94 -15.65
CA ASP A 100 -12.00 1.58 -16.31
C ASP A 100 -11.42 2.76 -15.50
N ARG A 101 -10.12 3.05 -15.65
CA ARG A 101 -9.44 4.14 -14.92
C ARG A 101 -9.98 5.54 -15.24
N SER A 102 -10.71 5.72 -16.34
CA SER A 102 -11.41 6.97 -16.64
C SER A 102 -12.69 7.16 -15.82
N VAL A 103 -13.23 6.09 -15.21
CA VAL A 103 -14.48 6.15 -14.45
C VAL A 103 -14.30 6.78 -13.06
N PRO A 104 -13.31 6.40 -12.24
CA PRO A 104 -13.09 7.05 -10.96
C PRO A 104 -12.74 8.53 -11.10
N THR A 105 -12.83 9.23 -9.97
CA THR A 105 -12.17 10.51 -9.79
C THR A 105 -11.04 10.34 -8.80
N TYR A 106 -9.97 11.10 -9.01
CA TYR A 106 -8.77 11.04 -8.20
C TYR A 106 -8.60 12.32 -7.42
N ARG A 107 -8.04 12.24 -6.21
CA ARG A 107 -7.71 13.44 -5.44
C ARG A 107 -6.48 13.19 -4.59
N VAL A 108 -5.52 14.10 -4.63
CA VAL A 108 -4.40 14.08 -3.71
C VAL A 108 -4.82 14.69 -2.38
N SER A 109 -4.60 13.96 -1.28
CA SER A 109 -4.66 14.48 0.08
C SER A 109 -3.25 14.67 0.62
N ILE A 110 -2.83 15.91 0.77
CA ILE A 110 -1.44 16.28 1.09
C ILE A 110 -1.39 17.43 2.09
N HIS A 111 -0.25 17.60 2.76
CA HIS A 111 -0.05 18.72 3.68
C HIS A 111 0.05 20.04 2.91
N GLU A 112 -0.43 21.14 3.50
CA GLU A 112 -0.46 22.45 2.85
C GLU A 112 0.92 23.02 2.48
N THR A 113 1.98 22.58 3.16
CA THR A 113 3.36 23.00 2.89
C THR A 113 4.04 22.24 1.74
N ALA A 114 3.40 21.21 1.20
CA ALA A 114 3.96 20.38 0.14
C ALA A 114 3.41 20.78 -1.24
N ASP A 115 4.16 20.48 -2.29
CA ASP A 115 3.76 20.76 -3.66
C ASP A 115 2.67 19.79 -4.14
N ALA A 116 1.41 20.24 -4.04
CA ALA A 116 0.25 19.46 -4.44
C ALA A 116 0.17 19.24 -5.96
N ALA A 117 0.70 20.15 -6.78
CA ALA A 117 0.68 20.04 -8.24
C ALA A 117 1.70 19.00 -8.72
N ALA A 118 2.92 19.04 -8.17
CA ALA A 118 3.93 18.03 -8.42
C ALA A 118 3.49 16.64 -7.92
N ALA A 119 2.85 16.56 -6.75
CA ALA A 119 2.30 15.31 -6.24
C ALA A 119 1.20 14.74 -7.14
N THR A 120 0.30 15.59 -7.65
CA THR A 120 -0.76 15.19 -8.58
C THR A 120 -0.17 14.62 -9.87
N SER A 121 0.78 15.33 -10.47
CA SER A 121 1.46 14.88 -11.69
C SER A 121 2.20 13.56 -11.48
N TRP A 122 2.86 13.42 -10.33
CA TRP A 122 3.55 12.17 -9.97
C TRP A 122 2.58 10.99 -9.85
N TRP A 123 1.44 11.16 -9.18
CA TRP A 123 0.43 10.10 -9.06
C TRP A 123 -0.16 9.71 -10.41
N ALA A 124 -0.49 10.70 -11.24
CA ALA A 124 -1.01 10.47 -12.58
C ALA A 124 -0.04 9.64 -13.43
N GLN A 125 1.25 10.00 -13.43
CA GLN A 125 2.26 9.26 -14.17
C GLN A 125 2.53 7.88 -13.56
N ARG A 126 2.74 7.80 -12.25
CA ARG A 126 3.14 6.58 -11.54
C ARG A 126 2.14 5.43 -11.67
N LEU A 127 0.85 5.77 -11.73
CA LEU A 127 -0.26 4.84 -11.83
C LEU A 127 -1.00 4.91 -13.18
N ALA A 128 -0.45 5.59 -14.18
CA ALA A 128 -1.06 5.76 -15.50
C ALA A 128 -2.55 6.18 -15.42
N LEU A 129 -2.83 7.24 -14.64
CA LEU A 129 -4.18 7.74 -14.42
C LEU A 129 -4.46 8.96 -15.31
N PRO A 130 -5.68 9.09 -15.84
CA PRO A 130 -6.06 10.24 -16.68
C PRO A 130 -6.01 11.56 -15.86
N PRO A 131 -5.15 12.53 -16.23
CA PRO A 131 -4.98 13.76 -15.47
C PRO A 131 -6.25 14.60 -15.32
N ASP A 132 -7.14 14.59 -16.31
CA ASP A 132 -8.43 15.29 -16.32
C ASP A 132 -9.42 14.77 -15.27
N ARG A 133 -9.18 13.56 -14.74
CA ARG A 133 -9.98 12.95 -13.67
C ARG A 133 -9.53 13.37 -12.27
N PHE A 134 -8.42 14.10 -12.14
CA PHE A 134 -7.98 14.64 -10.85
C PHE A 134 -8.82 15.85 -10.43
N ARG A 135 -9.34 15.77 -9.21
CA ARG A 135 -10.06 16.85 -8.54
C ARG A 135 -9.09 17.71 -7.73
N ARG A 136 -9.55 18.91 -7.36
CA ARG A 136 -8.79 19.82 -6.49
C ARG A 136 -8.25 19.09 -5.26
N PRO A 137 -6.93 19.12 -5.01
CA PRO A 137 -6.31 18.47 -3.86
C PRO A 137 -6.93 18.90 -2.53
N THR A 138 -6.99 17.98 -1.58
CA THR A 138 -7.35 18.29 -0.19
C THR A 138 -6.09 18.63 0.58
N LEU A 139 -5.96 19.89 0.99
CA LEU A 139 -4.85 20.36 1.82
C LEU A 139 -5.16 20.13 3.29
N LYS A 140 -4.31 19.34 3.95
CA LYS A 140 -4.33 19.11 5.39
C LYS A 140 -3.52 20.20 6.07
N ARG A 141 -4.18 20.97 6.94
CA ARG A 141 -3.57 22.03 7.75
C ARG A 141 -2.69 21.46 8.86
N HIS A 142 -1.75 22.26 9.31
CA HIS A 142 -0.81 21.91 10.38
C HIS A 142 -1.54 21.41 11.64
N ASN A 143 -1.27 20.17 12.07
CA ASN A 143 -1.60 19.69 13.41
C ASN A 143 -0.31 19.72 14.25
N PRO A 144 -0.13 20.65 15.21
CA PRO A 144 1.18 20.94 15.83
C PRO A 144 1.82 19.79 16.64
N VAL A 145 1.12 18.68 16.89
CA VAL A 145 1.53 17.70 17.91
C VAL A 145 2.20 16.43 17.34
N THR A 146 2.34 16.29 16.02
CA THR A 146 2.98 15.09 15.44
C THR A 146 4.33 15.40 14.80
N VAL A 147 5.40 14.86 15.39
CA VAL A 147 6.74 14.80 14.75
C VAL A 147 6.64 13.86 13.54
N ARG A 148 6.28 14.43 12.39
CA ARG A 148 6.01 13.70 11.17
C ARG A 148 7.34 13.39 10.48
N ARG A 149 7.64 12.11 10.25
CA ARG A 149 8.87 11.66 9.56
C ARG A 149 8.80 11.76 8.03
N ASN A 150 7.61 11.98 7.48
CA ASN A 150 7.35 12.04 6.03
C ASN A 150 7.20 13.49 5.56
N THR A 151 8.24 14.31 5.74
CA THR A 151 8.28 15.75 5.39
C THR A 151 9.30 16.07 4.29
N GLY A 152 9.96 15.06 3.73
CA GLY A 152 10.95 15.24 2.66
C GLY A 152 10.33 15.60 1.29
N ALA A 153 11.17 16.03 0.36
CA ALA A 153 10.79 16.41 -1.01
C ALA A 153 10.07 15.29 -1.80
N ASP A 154 10.25 14.04 -1.39
CA ASP A 154 9.60 12.87 -1.98
C ASP A 154 8.20 12.57 -1.41
N TYR A 155 7.70 13.38 -0.48
CA TYR A 155 6.37 13.20 0.07
C TYR A 155 5.29 13.58 -0.95
N ARG A 156 4.55 12.58 -1.45
CA ARG A 156 3.49 12.75 -2.46
C ARG A 156 2.07 12.73 -1.89
N GLY A 157 1.91 12.75 -0.57
CA GLY A 157 0.59 12.64 0.05
C GLY A 157 -0.03 11.26 -0.08
N CYS A 158 -1.35 11.19 0.12
CA CYS A 158 -2.16 10.01 -0.16
C CYS A 158 -3.00 10.27 -1.42
N LEU A 159 -3.18 9.26 -2.25
CA LEU A 159 -4.16 9.29 -3.33
C LEU A 159 -5.50 8.79 -2.81
N VAL A 160 -6.55 9.54 -3.09
CA VAL A 160 -7.94 9.13 -2.90
C VAL A 160 -8.50 8.72 -4.25
N ILE A 161 -8.99 7.49 -4.34
CA ILE A 161 -9.73 6.95 -5.47
C ILE A 161 -11.20 6.92 -5.08
N ASN A 162 -12.03 7.58 -5.87
CA ASN A 162 -13.47 7.66 -5.61
C ASN A 162 -14.24 7.13 -6.83
N VAL A 163 -14.90 5.99 -6.67
CA VAL A 163 -15.64 5.32 -7.75
C VAL A 163 -17.10 5.75 -7.73
N PRO A 164 -17.58 6.57 -8.68
CA PRO A 164 -18.97 7.03 -8.67
C PRO A 164 -19.95 5.87 -8.92
N ARG A 165 -21.16 5.95 -8.35
CA ARG A 165 -22.25 4.98 -8.56
C ARG A 165 -21.82 3.52 -8.30
N SER A 166 -21.07 3.30 -7.23
CA SER A 166 -20.36 2.03 -6.96
C SER A 166 -21.05 1.11 -5.95
N ARG A 167 -22.35 1.28 -5.73
CA ARG A 167 -23.13 0.50 -4.76
C ARG A 167 -23.08 -1.00 -5.02
N GLU A 168 -23.30 -1.42 -6.25
CA GLU A 168 -23.24 -2.84 -6.61
C GLU A 168 -21.82 -3.41 -6.44
N LEU A 169 -20.80 -2.63 -6.79
CA LEU A 169 -19.40 -3.01 -6.56
C LEU A 169 -19.09 -3.15 -5.07
N TYR A 170 -19.59 -2.23 -4.25
CA TYR A 170 -19.44 -2.27 -2.80
C TYR A 170 -20.06 -3.56 -2.22
N TRP A 171 -21.29 -3.90 -2.61
CA TRP A 171 -21.95 -5.15 -2.19
C TRP A 171 -21.25 -6.41 -2.70
N ARG A 172 -20.69 -6.37 -3.92
CA ARG A 172 -19.86 -7.47 -4.44
C ARG A 172 -18.64 -7.69 -3.55
N ILE A 173 -17.96 -6.62 -3.11
CA ILE A 173 -16.83 -6.70 -2.18
C ILE A 173 -17.27 -7.29 -0.83
N GLU A 174 -18.37 -6.81 -0.27
CA GLU A 174 -18.94 -7.38 0.97
C GLU A 174 -19.22 -8.87 0.85
N GLY A 175 -19.88 -9.31 -0.24
CA GLY A 175 -20.17 -10.71 -0.49
C GLY A 175 -18.91 -11.57 -0.62
N MET A 176 -17.89 -11.10 -1.35
CA MET A 176 -16.61 -11.80 -1.48
C MET A 176 -15.91 -11.98 -0.12
N ILE A 177 -15.91 -10.94 0.72
CA ILE A 177 -15.28 -11.00 2.04
C ILE A 177 -16.04 -11.91 3.00
N ALA A 178 -17.37 -11.84 2.98
CA ALA A 178 -18.20 -12.74 3.78
C ALA A 178 -17.89 -14.21 3.45
N GLU A 179 -17.82 -14.56 2.17
CA GLU A 179 -17.47 -15.91 1.74
C GLU A 179 -16.04 -16.31 2.12
N LEU A 180 -15.07 -15.40 1.97
CA LEU A 180 -13.68 -15.65 2.40
C LEU A 180 -13.60 -15.94 3.91
N PHE A 181 -14.31 -15.18 4.74
CA PHE A 181 -14.36 -15.42 6.17
C PHE A 181 -15.01 -16.76 6.51
N GLN A 182 -16.08 -17.16 5.81
CA GLN A 182 -16.67 -18.48 6.01
C GLN A 182 -15.70 -19.61 5.66
N LYS A 183 -14.99 -19.49 4.53
CA LYS A 183 -14.04 -20.52 4.07
C LYS A 183 -12.80 -20.65 4.94
N VAL A 184 -12.25 -19.53 5.44
CA VAL A 184 -11.02 -19.52 6.26
C VAL A 184 -11.32 -19.71 7.74
N GLY A 185 -12.48 -19.20 8.20
CA GLY A 185 -12.87 -19.23 9.61
C GLY A 185 -13.51 -20.53 10.08
N GLY A 186 -14.01 -21.38 9.17
CA GLY A 186 -14.64 -22.66 9.50
C GLY A 186 -15.97 -22.50 10.27
N ALA A 187 -17.08 -22.46 9.55
CA ALA A 187 -18.47 -22.58 10.04
C ALA A 187 -18.97 -21.55 11.08
N GLY A 188 -19.92 -20.70 10.67
CA GLY A 188 -20.88 -20.05 11.59
C GLY A 188 -21.59 -18.83 10.99
N PRO A 189 -22.94 -18.76 11.00
CA PRO A 189 -23.71 -17.67 10.39
C PRO A 189 -23.76 -16.43 11.29
N GLY A 190 -23.90 -15.26 10.65
CA GLY A 190 -24.07 -13.95 11.30
C GLY A 190 -22.75 -13.18 11.37
N VAL A 191 -22.67 -11.88 11.10
CA VAL A 191 -23.67 -10.82 11.18
C VAL A 191 -23.19 -9.72 10.23
N GLY A 192 -24.02 -9.38 9.25
CA GLY A 192 -23.99 -8.04 8.68
C GLY A 192 -24.82 -7.12 9.56
N PRO A 193 -24.42 -5.86 9.78
CA PRO A 193 -25.36 -4.82 10.22
C PRO A 193 -26.17 -4.23 9.05
#